data_AF-A0A926H7Z0-F1
#
_entry.id   AF-A0A926H7Z0-F1
#
_cell.length_a   1.000
_cell.length_b   1.000
_cell.length_c   1.000
_cell.angle_alpha   90.00
_cell.angle_beta   90.00
_cell.angle_gamma   90.00
#
_symmetry.space_group_name_H-M   'P 1'
#
loop_
_entity.id
_entity.type
_entity.pdbx_description
1 polymer ?
#
loop_
_entity_poly.entity_id
_entity_poly.type
_entity_poly.pdbx_seq_one_letter_code
_entity_poly.pdbx_strand_id
1 'polypeptide(L)'
;MKGFNFSQYVPPEKQGGSKFDQLLNIFQQLLLITSGDVEQAMAWMNQLDRQYNLTDNQYGMANFFDDLKEKGYLTEANEEGKVQMTAKSEQTIRKSALEEIFGKLKRSKTGGNHQTPYTGTGDELSSDLRTYQFGDTLEQISMTESIKNAQINSGVEDFTLMERDLEVTEKEQKTQTSTVLMIDISHS
;
A
#
# COMPACT_ATOMS: atom_id res chain seq x y z
N MET A 1 -38.91 -6.90 -2.07
CA MET A 1 -37.64 -7.41 -2.62
C MET A 1 -36.67 -6.25 -2.71
N LYS A 2 -35.53 -6.31 -2.03
CA LYS A 2 -34.45 -5.32 -2.21
C LYS A 2 -33.68 -5.72 -3.47
N GLY A 3 -33.85 -4.94 -4.54
CA GLY A 3 -33.12 -5.15 -5.82
C GLY A 3 -31.75 -4.49 -5.78
N PHE A 4 -30.85 -4.96 -6.66
CA PHE A 4 -29.56 -4.31 -6.89
C PHE A 4 -29.75 -3.12 -7.83
N ASN A 5 -29.40 -1.91 -7.36
CA ASN A 5 -29.32 -0.71 -8.18
C ASN A 5 -27.88 -0.57 -8.68
N PHE A 6 -27.68 -0.66 -9.99
CA PHE A 6 -26.41 -0.35 -10.62
C PHE A 6 -26.43 1.13 -11.01
N SER A 7 -25.46 1.90 -10.52
CA SER A 7 -25.20 3.28 -10.97
C SER A 7 -23.86 3.33 -11.69
N GLN A 8 -23.67 4.36 -12.51
CA GLN A 8 -22.36 4.67 -13.06
C GLN A 8 -21.36 4.81 -11.90
N TYR A 9 -20.23 4.12 -11.98
CA TYR A 9 -19.17 4.23 -11.00
C TYR A 9 -18.60 5.65 -11.08
N VAL A 10 -18.92 6.46 -10.08
CA VAL A 10 -18.24 7.73 -9.84
C VAL A 10 -17.12 7.39 -8.86
N PRO A 11 -15.85 7.37 -9.30
CA PRO A 11 -14.76 7.17 -8.37
C PRO A 11 -14.86 8.23 -7.27
N PRO A 12 -14.71 7.88 -5.99
CA PRO A 12 -14.60 8.89 -4.95
C PRO A 12 -13.49 9.85 -5.37
N GLU A 13 -13.71 11.17 -5.25
CA GLU A 13 -12.63 12.14 -5.39
C GLU A 13 -11.47 11.61 -4.55
N LYS A 14 -10.35 11.29 -5.20
CA LYS A 14 -9.14 10.90 -4.48
C LYS A 14 -8.81 12.08 -3.57
N GLN A 15 -9.17 11.98 -2.29
CA GLN A 15 -8.82 12.96 -1.29
C GLN A 15 -7.29 13.01 -1.24
N GLY A 16 -6.72 14.16 -1.64
CA GLY A 16 -5.34 14.52 -1.33
C GLY A 16 -4.30 14.07 -2.36
N GLY A 17 -4.13 14.88 -3.41
CA GLY A 17 -2.91 14.89 -4.22
C GLY A 17 -2.88 16.19 -5.01
N SER A 18 -1.73 16.85 -5.09
CA SER A 18 -1.56 18.00 -5.97
C SER A 18 -1.86 17.59 -7.42
N LYS A 19 -2.21 18.54 -8.29
CA LYS A 19 -2.44 18.26 -9.72
C LYS A 19 -1.25 17.51 -10.35
N PHE A 20 -0.04 17.88 -9.94
CA PHE A 20 1.19 17.19 -10.27
C PHE A 20 1.16 15.71 -9.88
N ASP A 21 0.76 15.35 -8.65
CA ASP A 21 0.76 13.95 -8.19
C ASP A 21 -0.22 13.09 -9.01
N GLN A 22 -1.34 13.67 -9.43
CA GLN A 22 -2.31 12.99 -10.27
C GLN A 22 -1.72 12.68 -11.66
N LEU A 23 -1.10 13.67 -12.28
CA LEU A 23 -0.44 13.52 -13.59
C LEU A 23 0.81 12.62 -13.50
N LEU A 24 1.56 12.68 -12.40
CA LEU A 24 2.71 11.82 -12.13
C LEU A 24 2.31 10.35 -12.09
N ASN A 25 1.20 10.01 -11.43
CA ASN A 25 0.70 8.64 -11.40
C ASN A 25 0.38 8.11 -12.80
N ILE A 26 -0.26 8.93 -13.65
CA ILE A 26 -0.56 8.55 -15.04
C ILE A 26 0.75 8.39 -15.81
N PHE A 27 1.66 9.37 -15.69
CA PHE A 27 2.94 9.36 -16.38
C PHE A 27 3.80 8.13 -16.04
N GLN A 28 3.84 7.72 -14.77
CA GLN A 28 4.54 6.51 -14.35
C GLN A 28 3.97 5.23 -14.99
N GLN A 29 2.65 5.15 -15.16
CA GLN A 29 2.03 4.03 -15.87
C GLN A 29 2.40 4.04 -17.35
N LEU A 30 2.41 5.22 -17.98
CA LEU A 30 2.83 5.33 -19.38
C LEU A 30 4.30 4.96 -19.55
N LEU A 31 5.19 5.40 -18.67
CA LEU A 31 6.60 4.99 -18.68
C LEU A 31 6.77 3.48 -18.56
N LEU A 32 5.94 2.81 -17.75
CA LEU A 32 5.96 1.34 -17.67
C LEU A 32 5.56 0.71 -19.00
N ILE A 33 4.51 1.22 -19.64
CA ILE A 33 3.99 0.68 -20.92
C ILE A 33 4.97 0.98 -22.07
N THR A 34 5.64 2.13 -22.06
CA THR A 34 6.62 2.53 -23.08
C THR A 34 8.03 2.00 -22.79
N SER A 35 8.20 1.09 -21.83
CA SER A 35 9.50 0.53 -21.46
C SER A 35 10.55 1.58 -21.10
N GLY A 36 10.12 2.70 -20.49
CA GLY A 36 10.97 3.81 -20.09
C GLY A 36 11.22 4.86 -21.19
N ASP A 37 10.59 4.76 -22.36
CA ASP A 37 10.65 5.82 -23.38
C ASP A 37 9.86 7.06 -22.90
N VAL A 38 10.62 8.08 -22.49
CA VAL A 38 10.11 9.34 -21.95
C VAL A 38 9.42 10.18 -23.03
N GLU A 39 9.97 10.22 -24.24
CA GLU A 39 9.40 11.02 -25.33
C GLU A 39 8.04 10.48 -25.74
N GLN A 40 7.93 9.16 -25.87
CA GLN A 40 6.66 8.51 -26.15
C GLN A 40 5.65 8.71 -25.01
N ALA A 41 6.08 8.58 -23.76
CA ALA A 41 5.21 8.81 -22.61
C ALA A 41 4.69 10.26 -22.54
N MET A 42 5.53 11.26 -22.84
CA MET A 42 5.13 12.67 -22.91
C MET A 42 4.15 12.92 -24.06
N ALA A 43 4.35 12.29 -25.23
CA ALA A 43 3.43 12.40 -26.35
C ALA A 43 2.04 11.84 -25.99
N TRP A 44 2.00 10.69 -25.31
CA TRP A 44 0.75 10.08 -24.84
C TRP A 44 0.08 10.91 -23.74
N MET A 45 0.84 11.52 -22.82
CA MET A 45 0.28 12.45 -21.83
C MET A 45 -0.46 13.61 -22.50
N ASN A 46 0.13 14.23 -23.52
CA ASN A 46 -0.52 15.30 -24.28
C ASN A 46 -1.80 14.82 -24.98
N GLN A 47 -1.80 13.60 -25.52
CA GLN A 47 -2.98 13.03 -26.17
C GLN A 47 -4.11 12.78 -25.16
N LEU A 48 -3.78 12.22 -23.99
CA LEU A 48 -4.74 12.01 -22.92
C LEU A 48 -5.31 13.33 -22.40
N ASP A 49 -4.48 14.35 -22.25
CA ASP A 49 -4.92 15.67 -21.83
C ASP A 49 -5.91 16.29 -22.80
N ARG A 50 -5.66 16.20 -24.11
CA ARG A 50 -6.63 16.66 -25.14
C ARG A 50 -7.97 15.92 -25.10
N GLN A 51 -7.96 14.64 -24.75
CA GLN A 51 -9.15 13.80 -24.75
C GLN A 51 -9.97 13.95 -23.46
N TYR A 52 -9.30 14.08 -22.33
CA TYR A 52 -9.91 14.01 -21.00
C TYR A 52 -9.83 15.32 -20.21
N ASN A 53 -9.20 16.37 -20.76
CA ASN A 53 -8.94 17.64 -20.09
C ASN A 53 -8.31 17.41 -18.71
N LEU A 54 -7.17 16.72 -18.70
CA LEU A 54 -6.49 16.34 -17.46
C LEU A 54 -5.92 17.57 -16.75
N THR A 55 -5.59 18.63 -17.48
CA THR A 55 -5.03 19.90 -17.00
C THR A 55 -6.11 20.98 -16.88
N ASP A 56 -5.73 22.16 -16.38
CA ASP A 56 -6.61 23.33 -16.27
C ASP A 56 -5.87 24.63 -16.60
N ASN A 57 -6.56 25.76 -16.51
CA ASN A 57 -5.99 27.08 -16.83
C ASN A 57 -4.86 27.51 -15.87
N GLN A 58 -4.76 26.91 -14.69
CA GLN A 58 -3.74 27.23 -13.70
C GLN A 58 -2.53 26.30 -13.81
N TYR A 59 -2.74 25.07 -14.26
CA TYR A 59 -1.71 24.04 -14.33
C TYR A 59 -1.82 23.21 -15.60
N GLY A 60 -0.98 23.54 -16.59
CA GLY A 60 -0.93 22.90 -17.90
C GLY A 60 0.12 21.78 -18.00
N MET A 61 0.15 21.10 -19.14
CA MET A 61 1.10 20.01 -19.38
C MET A 61 2.56 20.50 -19.42
N ALA A 62 2.79 21.74 -19.87
CA ALA A 62 4.12 22.36 -19.81
C ALA A 62 4.62 22.50 -18.36
N ASN A 63 3.77 22.99 -17.46
CA ASN A 63 4.08 23.09 -16.03
C ASN A 63 4.40 21.72 -15.43
N PHE A 64 3.65 20.68 -15.84
CA PHE A 64 3.92 19.32 -15.40
C PHE A 64 5.29 18.81 -15.83
N PHE A 65 5.68 19.01 -17.10
CA PHE A 65 6.99 18.58 -17.58
C PHE A 65 8.15 19.36 -16.96
N ASP A 66 7.95 20.64 -16.68
CA ASP A 66 8.94 21.45 -15.96
C ASP A 66 9.09 20.98 -14.51
N ASP A 67 7.97 20.72 -13.82
CA ASP A 67 7.99 20.16 -12.45
C ASP A 67 8.67 18.79 -12.40
N LEU A 68 8.53 17.95 -13.44
CA LEU A 68 9.25 16.67 -13.52
C LEU A 68 10.76 16.86 -13.55
N LYS A 69 11.26 17.89 -14.24
CA LYS A 69 12.69 18.22 -14.26
C LYS A 69 13.13 18.83 -12.93
N GLU A 70 12.40 19.82 -12.43
CA GLU A 70 12.71 20.52 -11.17
C GLU A 70 12.73 19.55 -9.98
N LYS A 71 11.76 18.64 -9.92
CA LYS A 71 11.69 17.61 -8.86
C LYS A 71 12.63 16.43 -9.11
N GLY A 72 13.42 16.46 -10.19
CA GLY A 72 14.47 15.49 -10.49
C GLY A 72 13.96 14.12 -10.94
N TYR A 73 12.76 14.04 -11.53
CA TYR A 73 12.26 12.83 -12.18
C TYR A 73 12.83 12.66 -13.59
N LEU A 74 13.07 13.77 -14.29
CA LEU A 74 13.67 13.77 -15.63
C LEU A 74 14.99 14.54 -15.61
N THR A 75 15.94 14.15 -16.45
CA THR A 75 17.17 14.90 -16.65
C THR A 75 16.88 16.21 -17.39
N GLU A 76 17.80 17.18 -17.28
CA GLU A 76 17.86 18.22 -18.29
C GLU A 76 18.14 17.60 -19.66
N ALA A 77 17.71 18.27 -20.71
CA ALA A 77 18.00 17.84 -22.07
C ALA A 77 19.52 17.79 -22.24
N ASN A 78 20.04 16.64 -22.61
CA ASN A 78 21.47 16.48 -22.91
C ASN A 78 21.82 17.26 -24.20
N GLU A 79 23.09 17.26 -24.61
CA GLU A 79 23.55 17.99 -25.80
C GLU A 79 22.78 17.64 -27.09
N GLU A 80 22.12 16.47 -27.11
CA GLU A 80 21.25 15.99 -28.20
C GLU A 80 19.77 16.39 -28.05
N GLY A 81 19.40 17.10 -26.99
CA GLY A 81 18.02 17.50 -26.72
C GLY A 81 17.16 16.39 -26.08
N LYS A 82 17.72 15.21 -25.80
CA LYS A 82 16.98 14.05 -25.26
C LYS A 82 16.83 14.14 -23.76
N VAL A 83 15.61 13.88 -23.30
CA VAL A 83 15.25 13.82 -21.89
C VAL A 83 15.20 12.37 -21.46
N GLN A 84 15.89 12.02 -20.37
CA GLN A 84 15.94 10.65 -19.86
C GLN A 84 15.39 10.59 -18.44
N MET A 85 14.99 9.38 -18.03
CA MET A 85 14.61 9.13 -16.65
C MET A 85 15.84 9.23 -15.74
N THR A 86 15.64 9.80 -14.55
CA THR A 86 16.65 9.75 -13.49
C THR A 86 16.54 8.46 -12.70
N ALA A 87 17.59 8.12 -11.94
CA ALA A 87 17.57 7.01 -10.98
C ALA A 87 16.41 7.14 -9.96
N LYS A 88 16.02 8.38 -9.61
CA LYS A 88 14.86 8.65 -8.74
C LYS A 88 13.56 8.17 -9.38
N SER A 89 13.36 8.43 -10.67
CA SER A 89 12.18 7.94 -11.40
C SER A 89 12.16 6.42 -11.48
N GLU A 90 13.28 5.79 -11.83
CA GLU A 90 13.36 4.33 -11.86
C GLU A 90 13.02 3.70 -10.50
N GLN A 91 13.57 4.23 -9.42
CA GLN A 91 13.29 3.75 -8.07
C GLN A 91 11.81 3.92 -7.70
N THR A 92 11.22 5.05 -8.06
CA THR A 92 9.81 5.35 -7.78
C THR A 92 8.88 4.40 -8.53
N ILE A 93 9.14 4.16 -9.82
CA ILE A 93 8.37 3.21 -10.63
C ILE A 93 8.51 1.78 -10.10
N ARG A 94 9.73 1.36 -9.73
CA ARG A 94 9.94 0.04 -9.11
C ARG A 94 9.15 -0.10 -7.81
N LYS A 95 9.15 0.94 -6.97
CA LYS A 95 8.39 0.94 -5.71
C LYS A 95 6.89 0.86 -5.97
N SER A 96 6.35 1.64 -6.90
CA SER A 96 4.91 1.61 -7.20
C SER A 96 4.47 0.29 -7.81
N ALA A 97 5.29 -0.31 -8.68
CA ALA A 97 5.04 -1.65 -9.23
C ALA A 97 5.02 -2.72 -8.14
N LEU A 98 5.94 -2.65 -7.18
CA LEU A 98 5.94 -3.54 -6.01
C LEU A 98 4.71 -3.30 -5.13
N GLU A 99 4.34 -2.05 -4.84
CA GLU A 99 3.11 -1.74 -4.10
C GLU A 99 1.85 -2.23 -4.81
N GLU A 100 1.80 -2.21 -6.14
CA GLU A 100 0.67 -2.74 -6.88
C GLU A 100 0.58 -4.28 -6.78
N ILE A 101 1.71 -4.97 -6.88
CA ILE A 101 1.80 -6.44 -6.77
C ILE A 101 1.49 -6.88 -5.33
N PHE A 102 2.14 -6.26 -4.35
CA PHE A 102 2.15 -6.71 -2.96
C PHE A 102 1.10 -6.01 -2.08
N GLY A 103 0.70 -4.78 -2.40
CA GLY A 103 -0.32 -4.03 -1.64
C GLY A 103 -1.74 -4.56 -1.83
N LYS A 104 -2.00 -5.30 -2.91
CA LYS A 104 -3.30 -5.96 -3.17
C LYS A 104 -3.35 -7.40 -2.63
N LEU A 105 -2.29 -7.91 -1.99
CA LEU A 105 -2.29 -9.25 -1.42
C LEU A 105 -3.33 -9.35 -0.28
N LYS A 106 -4.45 -10.00 -0.58
CA LYS A 106 -5.44 -10.41 0.41
C LYS A 106 -4.97 -11.69 1.10
N ARG A 107 -5.32 -11.83 2.38
CA ARG A 107 -5.11 -13.02 3.23
C ARG A 107 -5.40 -14.31 2.45
N SER A 108 -4.35 -15.03 2.05
CA SER A 108 -4.48 -16.38 1.52
C SER A 108 -4.82 -17.33 2.67
N LYS A 109 -5.78 -18.23 2.47
CA LYS A 109 -6.08 -19.34 3.41
C LYS A 109 -5.02 -20.45 3.35
N THR A 110 -4.01 -20.31 2.48
CA THR A 110 -3.06 -21.38 2.15
C THR A 110 -1.62 -20.83 2.15
N GLY A 111 -0.88 -21.10 3.23
CA GLY A 111 0.59 -21.28 3.35
C GLY A 111 1.58 -20.13 3.00
N GLY A 112 2.32 -19.63 4.02
CA GLY A 112 3.64 -18.93 3.91
C GLY A 112 3.92 -17.80 4.95
N ASN A 113 5.18 -17.27 5.12
CA ASN A 113 5.75 -16.05 5.85
C ASN A 113 6.17 -14.60 5.20
N HIS A 114 5.52 -13.46 5.49
CA HIS A 114 5.79 -12.00 5.20
C HIS A 114 4.98 -11.18 6.20
N GLN A 115 5.53 -10.14 6.78
CA GLN A 115 4.79 -9.37 7.77
C GLN A 115 3.63 -8.60 7.14
N THR A 116 2.43 -8.81 7.69
CA THR A 116 1.23 -8.04 7.36
C THR A 116 0.96 -7.04 8.49
N PRO A 117 0.45 -5.83 8.20
CA PRO A 117 0.10 -4.85 9.25
C PRO A 117 -1.17 -5.23 10.02
N TYR A 118 -1.73 -6.41 9.76
CA TYR A 118 -2.94 -6.92 10.40
C TYR A 118 -2.54 -7.89 11.51
N THR A 119 -3.03 -7.66 12.73
CA THR A 119 -2.92 -8.62 13.84
C THR A 119 -3.90 -9.77 13.64
N GLY A 120 -3.54 -10.96 14.10
CA GLY A 120 -4.32 -12.17 13.82
C GLY A 120 -3.74 -13.44 14.44
N THR A 121 -4.31 -14.59 14.08
CA THR A 121 -3.84 -15.92 14.54
C THR A 121 -2.50 -16.28 13.86
N GLY A 122 -1.41 -15.79 14.42
CA GLY A 122 -0.02 -16.14 14.07
C GLY A 122 0.63 -17.10 15.07
N ASP A 123 1.94 -17.36 14.92
CA ASP A 123 2.71 -18.31 15.72
C ASP A 123 3.68 -17.61 16.71
N GLU A 124 4.01 -16.34 16.48
CA GLU A 124 4.87 -15.53 17.34
C GLU A 124 4.02 -14.64 18.25
N LEU A 125 4.33 -14.60 19.55
CA LEU A 125 3.68 -13.71 20.52
C LEU A 125 4.14 -12.26 20.26
N SER A 126 3.19 -11.34 20.12
CA SER A 126 3.42 -9.90 20.12
C SER A 126 3.63 -9.39 21.55
N SER A 127 4.13 -8.16 21.71
CA SER A 127 4.12 -7.47 23.01
C SER A 127 2.75 -6.85 23.36
N ASP A 128 1.84 -6.80 22.38
CA ASP A 128 0.56 -6.11 22.54
C ASP A 128 -0.42 -6.95 23.38
N LEU A 129 -1.07 -6.27 24.32
CA LEU A 129 -2.07 -6.84 25.22
C LEU A 129 -3.45 -6.32 24.84
N ARG A 130 -4.45 -7.20 24.89
CA ARG A 130 -5.86 -6.83 24.77
C ARG A 130 -6.73 -7.57 25.77
N THR A 131 -7.92 -7.05 26.02
CA THR A 131 -8.93 -7.73 26.84
C THR A 131 -9.33 -9.07 26.21
N TYR A 132 -9.49 -10.09 27.06
CA TYR A 132 -10.02 -11.39 26.69
C TYR A 132 -11.38 -11.27 25.98
N GLN A 133 -11.55 -12.08 24.94
CA GLN A 133 -12.83 -12.25 24.26
C GLN A 133 -13.15 -13.74 24.13
N PHE A 134 -14.44 -14.06 24.16
CA PHE A 134 -14.91 -15.43 23.96
C PHE A 134 -14.38 -16.00 22.64
N GLY A 135 -13.61 -17.09 22.73
CA GLY A 135 -12.93 -17.73 21.60
C GLY A 135 -11.40 -17.65 21.67
N ASP A 136 -10.85 -16.82 22.56
CA ASP A 136 -9.40 -16.80 22.83
C ASP A 136 -8.95 -18.06 23.56
N THR A 137 -7.76 -18.55 23.18
CA THR A 137 -7.19 -19.76 23.77
C THR A 137 -6.57 -19.47 25.13
N LEU A 138 -6.57 -20.47 26.03
CA LEU A 138 -6.01 -20.33 27.37
C LEU A 138 -4.50 -19.99 27.34
N GLU A 139 -3.79 -20.47 26.31
CA GLU A 139 -2.36 -20.22 26.09
C GLU A 139 -2.04 -18.75 25.80
N GLN A 140 -3.02 -17.96 25.36
CA GLN A 140 -2.84 -16.54 25.08
C GLN A 140 -3.02 -15.66 26.32
N ILE A 141 -3.54 -16.20 27.42
CA ILE A 141 -3.82 -15.41 28.62
C ILE A 141 -2.49 -15.01 29.30
N SER A 142 -2.28 -13.70 29.41
CA SER A 142 -1.21 -13.14 30.22
C SER A 142 -1.61 -13.22 31.69
N MET A 143 -1.20 -14.30 32.37
CA MET A 143 -1.52 -14.51 33.79
C MET A 143 -1.00 -13.37 34.67
N THR A 144 0.18 -12.83 34.36
CA THR A 144 0.79 -11.75 35.15
C THR A 144 -0.05 -10.47 35.12
N GLU A 145 -0.45 -10.02 33.93
CA GLU A 145 -1.28 -8.82 33.80
C GLU A 145 -2.71 -9.09 34.30
N SER A 146 -3.23 -10.30 34.09
CA SER A 146 -4.56 -10.67 34.57
C SER A 146 -4.66 -10.68 36.10
N ILE A 147 -3.64 -11.21 36.80
CA ILE A 147 -3.57 -11.20 38.26
C ILE A 147 -3.40 -9.77 38.79
N LYS A 148 -2.57 -8.96 38.14
CA LYS A 148 -2.39 -7.55 38.48
C LYS A 148 -3.70 -6.77 38.35
N ASN A 149 -4.44 -6.97 37.26
CA ASN A 149 -5.75 -6.36 37.05
C ASN A 149 -6.78 -6.82 38.09
N ALA A 150 -6.81 -8.11 38.40
CA ALA A 150 -7.68 -8.65 39.45
C ALA A 150 -7.36 -8.07 40.83
N GLN A 151 -6.08 -7.85 41.14
CA GLN A 151 -5.66 -7.22 42.41
C GLN A 151 -6.07 -5.74 42.47
N ILE A 152 -5.96 -5.02 41.35
CA ILE A 152 -6.43 -3.63 41.24
C ILE A 152 -7.96 -3.55 41.43
N ASN A 153 -8.70 -4.49 40.83
CA ASN A 153 -10.17 -4.44 40.79
C ASN A 153 -10.85 -5.02 42.05
N SER A 154 -10.28 -6.04 42.67
CA SER A 154 -10.87 -6.75 43.81
C SER A 154 -10.27 -6.37 45.17
N GLY A 155 -9.16 -5.61 45.19
CA GLY A 155 -8.47 -5.19 46.41
C GLY A 155 -7.57 -6.28 47.01
N VAL A 156 -6.74 -5.90 48.00
CA VAL A 156 -5.64 -6.74 48.52
C VAL A 156 -6.14 -7.87 49.44
N GLU A 157 -7.31 -7.72 50.06
CA GLU A 157 -7.79 -8.65 51.10
C GLU A 157 -8.60 -9.83 50.54
N ASP A 158 -9.27 -9.69 49.40
CA ASP A 158 -10.07 -10.75 48.77
C ASP A 158 -9.75 -10.87 47.27
N PHE A 159 -8.78 -11.72 46.94
CA PHE A 159 -8.43 -11.99 45.54
C PHE A 159 -9.55 -12.75 44.84
N THR A 160 -10.23 -12.08 43.92
CA THR A 160 -11.21 -12.69 43.00
C THR A 160 -10.82 -12.37 41.56
N LEU A 161 -10.58 -13.40 40.75
CA LEU A 161 -10.30 -13.28 39.32
C LEU A 161 -11.61 -13.37 38.53
N MET A 162 -11.96 -12.31 37.81
CA MET A 162 -13.14 -12.25 36.94
C MET A 162 -12.73 -12.18 35.46
N GLU A 163 -13.64 -12.50 34.55
CA GLU A 163 -13.38 -12.48 33.10
C GLU A 163 -12.86 -11.11 32.61
N ARG A 164 -13.38 -10.03 33.18
CA ARG A 164 -12.94 -8.64 32.87
C ARG A 164 -11.48 -8.35 33.23
N ASP A 165 -10.89 -9.16 34.11
CA ASP A 165 -9.51 -8.99 34.54
C ASP A 165 -8.56 -9.71 33.58
N LEU A 166 -9.07 -10.61 32.74
CA LEU A 166 -8.26 -11.40 31.82
C LEU A 166 -7.75 -10.55 30.65
N GLU A 167 -6.44 -10.54 30.49
CA GLU A 167 -5.76 -10.00 29.32
C GLU A 167 -5.10 -11.12 28.52
N VAL A 168 -5.13 -10.97 27.19
CA VAL A 168 -4.50 -11.88 26.25
C VAL A 168 -3.41 -11.16 25.48
N THR A 169 -2.31 -11.86 25.23
CA THR A 169 -1.24 -11.40 24.36
C THR A 169 -1.62 -11.66 22.91
N GLU A 170 -1.57 -10.63 22.07
CA GLU A 170 -1.80 -10.79 20.63
C GLU A 170 -0.67 -11.60 19.99
N LYS A 171 -0.95 -12.26 18.86
CA LYS A 171 0.07 -12.94 18.08
C LYS A 171 0.34 -12.13 16.80
N GLU A 172 1.60 -11.95 16.46
CA GLU A 172 1.98 -11.33 15.19
C GLU A 172 1.81 -12.35 14.07
N GLN A 173 1.17 -11.92 12.98
CA GLN A 173 0.92 -12.78 11.84
C GLN A 173 1.96 -12.53 10.73
N LYS A 174 2.48 -13.61 10.15
CA LYS A 174 3.53 -13.60 9.12
C LYS A 174 3.07 -14.51 7.95
N THR A 175 3.02 -13.97 6.72
CA THR A 175 2.42 -14.40 5.41
C THR A 175 3.36 -14.42 4.11
N GLN A 176 3.92 -15.49 3.53
CA GLN A 176 5.08 -15.58 2.54
C GLN A 176 4.46 -15.55 1.16
N THR A 177 5.25 -15.06 0.20
CA THR A 177 5.05 -15.28 -1.23
C THR A 177 6.34 -15.79 -1.85
N SER A 178 6.20 -16.67 -2.83
CA SER A 178 7.25 -16.97 -3.80
C SER A 178 6.87 -16.34 -5.13
N THR A 179 7.66 -15.39 -5.62
CA THR A 179 7.49 -14.82 -6.95
C THR A 179 8.26 -15.69 -7.94
N VAL A 180 7.55 -16.40 -8.81
CA VAL A 180 8.15 -17.18 -9.90
C VAL A 180 8.03 -16.36 -11.18
N LEU A 181 9.16 -15.94 -11.75
CA LEU A 181 9.23 -15.27 -13.05
C LEU A 181 9.63 -16.29 -14.11
N MET A 182 8.70 -16.67 -14.99
CA MET A 182 8.99 -17.48 -16.16
C MET A 182 9.24 -16.56 -17.36
N ILE A 183 10.48 -16.48 -17.81
CA ILE A 183 10.88 -15.73 -19.01
C ILE A 183 11.07 -16.73 -20.15
N ASP A 184 10.28 -16.58 -21.20
CA ASP A 184 10.51 -17.28 -22.45
C ASP A 184 11.58 -16.53 -23.26
N ILE A 185 12.70 -17.21 -23.54
CA ILE A 185 13.81 -16.68 -24.35
C ILE A 185 13.82 -17.27 -25.78
N SER A 186 12.70 -17.84 -26.24
CA SER A 186 12.61 -18.49 -27.55
C SER A 186 12.49 -17.52 -28.75
N HIS A 187 13.34 -16.49 -28.83
CA HIS A 187 13.71 -15.85 -30.10
C HIS A 187 14.98 -15.02 -29.90
N SER A 188 16.12 -15.56 -30.37
CA SER A 188 17.35 -14.80 -30.68
C SER A 188 17.62 -14.92 -32.17
#